data_AF-A0A660E6L9-F1
#
_entry.id   AF-A0A660E6L9-F1
#
_cell.length_a   1.000
_cell.length_b   1.000
_cell.length_c   1.000
_cell.angle_alpha   90.00
_cell.angle_beta   90.00
_cell.angle_gamma   90.00
#
_symmetry.space_group_name_H-M   'P 1'
#
loop_
_entity.id
_entity.type
_entity.pdbx_description
1 polymer ?
#
loop_
_entity_poly.entity_id
_entity_poly.type
_entity_poly.pdbx_seq_one_letter_code
_entity_poly.pdbx_strand_id
1 'polypeptide(L)' 'MPKEAQKTPQAKRPTAKDWKEAIRGLPVERVYLNPDGTVDKQKSPYFYEWMTENDSH' A
#
# COMPACT_ATOMS: atom_id res chain seq x y z
N MET A 1 18.70 20.69 41.15
CA MET A 1 17.44 20.09 40.65
C MET A 1 17.79 19.25 39.43
N PRO A 2 17.61 17.92 39.43
CA PRO A 2 17.79 17.14 38.21
C PRO A 2 16.62 17.42 37.27
N LYS A 3 16.92 17.76 36.02
CA LYS A 3 15.91 17.91 34.96
C LYS A 3 15.36 16.52 34.65
N GLU A 4 14.08 16.31 34.89
CA GLU A 4 13.38 15.10 34.47
C GLU A 4 13.57 14.92 32.96
N ALA A 5 14.21 13.82 32.57
CA ALA A 5 14.26 13.40 31.18
C ALA A 5 12.82 13.11 30.75
N GLN A 6 12.23 14.02 29.97
CA GLN A 6 10.95 13.80 29.32
C GLN A 6 11.09 12.54 28.46
N LYS A 7 10.47 11.43 28.90
CA LYS A 7 10.33 10.22 28.08
C LYS A 7 9.47 10.62 26.88
N THR A 8 10.10 10.74 25.71
CA THR A 8 9.38 10.90 24.44
C THR A 8 8.36 9.76 24.33
N PRO A 9 7.06 10.03 24.14
CA PRO A 9 6.09 8.96 23.99
C PRO A 9 6.52 8.10 22.80
N GLN A 10 6.78 6.82 23.05
CA GLN A 10 7.10 5.86 22.00
C GLN A 10 5.98 5.89 20.97
N ALA A 11 6.31 6.29 19.74
CA ALA A 11 5.34 6.34 18.65
C ALA A 11 4.76 4.94 18.47
N LYS A 12 3.44 4.81 18.71
CA LYS A 12 2.74 3.54 18.50
C LYS A 12 2.85 3.18 17.03
N ARG A 13 3.27 1.95 16.73
CA ARG A 13 3.30 1.46 15.35
C ARG A 13 1.87 1.49 14.78
N PRO A 14 1.67 1.97 13.54
CA PRO A 14 0.36 1.96 12.93
C PRO A 14 -0.17 0.53 12.82
N THR A 15 -1.45 0.36 13.10
CA THR A 15 -2.19 -0.88 12.91
C THR A 15 -2.64 -1.03 11.46
N ALA A 16 -3.12 -2.22 11.08
CA ALA A 16 -3.76 -2.42 9.78
C ALA A 16 -4.95 -1.48 9.54
N LYS A 17 -5.68 -1.12 10.61
CA LYS A 17 -6.77 -0.15 10.54
C LYS A 17 -6.24 1.26 10.25
N ASP A 18 -5.16 1.66 10.91
CA ASP A 18 -4.56 2.99 10.71
C ASP A 18 -4.08 3.15 9.27
N TRP A 19 -3.48 2.12 8.69
CA TRP A 19 -3.11 2.11 7.27
C TRP A 19 -4.32 2.17 6.34
N LYS A 20 -5.40 1.43 6.64
CA LYS A 20 -6.62 1.45 5.84
C LYS A 20 -7.30 2.83 5.85
N GLU A 21 -7.28 3.51 7.00
CA GLU A 21 -7.77 4.89 7.11
C GLU A 21 -6.87 5.88 6.38
N ALA A 22 -5.54 5.71 6.46
CA ALA A 22 -4.58 6.61 5.80
C ALA A 22 -4.73 6.64 4.28
N ILE A 23 -5.10 5.52 3.65
CA ILE A 23 -5.33 5.43 2.20
C ILE A 23 -6.80 5.63 1.80
N ARG A 24 -7.69 5.93 2.76
CA ARG A 24 -9.11 6.06 2.49
C ARG A 24 -9.34 7.18 1.48
N GLY A 25 -10.03 6.85 0.39
CA GLY A 25 -10.35 7.80 -0.68
C GLY A 25 -9.30 7.90 -1.78
N LEU A 26 -8.14 7.26 -1.63
CA LEU A 26 -7.23 7.06 -2.76
C LEU A 26 -7.83 6.03 -3.73
N PRO A 27 -7.60 6.17 -5.04
CA PRO A 27 -7.96 5.14 -5.99
C PRO A 27 -7.14 3.88 -5.70
N VAL A 28 -7.83 2.78 -5.37
CA VAL A 28 -7.21 1.47 -5.16
C VAL A 28 -7.87 0.50 -6.11
N GLU A 29 -7.06 -0.14 -6.95
CA GLU A 29 -7.52 -1.23 -7.82
C GLU A 29 -7.35 -2.57 -7.11
N ARG A 30 -8.37 -3.42 -7.19
CA ARG A 30 -8.24 -4.82 -6.77
C ARG A 30 -7.60 -5.61 -7.91
N VAL A 31 -6.45 -6.21 -7.64
CA VAL A 31 -5.72 -7.04 -8.60
C VAL A 31 -6.33 -8.44 -8.65
N TYR A 32 -6.63 -8.91 -9.85
CA TYR A 32 -7.13 -10.25 -10.12
C TYR A 32 -6.10 -11.03 -10.93
N LEU A 33 -5.91 -12.29 -10.54
CA LEU A 33 -5.04 -13.23 -11.24
C LEU A 33 -5.88 -14.24 -12.00
N ASN A 34 -5.40 -14.62 -13.17
CA ASN A 34 -5.87 -15.76 -13.95
C ASN A 34 -5.44 -17.07 -13.27
N PRO A 35 -6.06 -18.21 -13.63
CA PRO A 35 -5.68 -19.52 -13.10
C PRO A 35 -4.22 -19.92 -13.36
N ASP A 36 -3.60 -19.38 -14.41
CA ASP A 36 -2.19 -19.60 -14.77
C ASP A 36 -1.21 -18.70 -13.98
N GLY A 37 -1.73 -17.85 -13.09
CA GLY A 37 -0.94 -16.92 -12.29
C GLY A 37 -0.63 -15.58 -12.97
N THR A 38 -1.06 -15.36 -14.21
CA THR A 38 -0.92 -14.06 -14.90
C THR A 38 -1.96 -13.05 -14.41
N VAL A 39 -1.71 -11.75 -14.61
CA VAL A 39 -2.69 -10.69 -14.27
C VAL A 39 -3.84 -10.71 -15.27
N ASP A 40 -5.07 -10.68 -14.75
CA ASP A 40 -6.28 -10.48 -15.56
C ASP A 40 -6.36 -9.01 -16.00
N LYS A 41 -5.87 -8.71 -17.22
CA LYS A 41 -5.87 -7.37 -17.80
C LYS A 41 -7.27 -6.74 -17.88
N GLN A 42 -8.32 -7.55 -18.03
CA GLN A 42 -9.68 -7.01 -18.13
C GLN A 42 -10.21 -6.55 -16.77
N LYS A 43 -9.89 -7.29 -15.70
CA LYS A 43 -10.30 -6.95 -14.33
C LYS A 43 -9.33 -6.01 -13.62
N SER A 44 -8.08 -5.92 -14.08
CA SER A 44 -7.03 -5.12 -13.45
C SER A 44 -6.18 -4.38 -14.50
N PRO A 45 -6.80 -3.52 -15.34
CA PRO A 45 -6.11 -2.84 -16.43
C PRO A 45 -4.98 -1.91 -15.98
N TYR A 46 -5.16 -1.15 -14.89
CA TYR A 46 -4.14 -0.18 -14.46
C TYR A 46 -2.92 -0.87 -13.88
N PHE A 47 -3.13 -1.93 -13.10
CA PHE A 47 -2.04 -2.76 -12.58
C PHE A 47 -1.29 -3.47 -13.71
N TYR A 48 -2.00 -3.96 -14.73
CA TYR A 48 -1.37 -4.58 -15.90
C TYR A 48 -0.48 -3.57 -16.65
N GLU A 49 -0.98 -2.35 -16.87
CA GLU A 49 -0.21 -1.26 -17.48
C GLU A 49 1.04 -0.94 -16.66
N TRP A 50 0.89 -0.67 -15.35
CA TRP A 50 2.02 -0.41 -14.45
C TRP A 50 3.11 -1.50 -14.47
N MET A 51 2.73 -2.78 -14.54
CA MET A 51 3.71 -3.86 -14.62
C MET A 51 4.44 -3.92 -15.97
N THR A 52 3.79 -3.49 -17.05
CA THR A 52 4.33 -3.61 -18.42
C THR A 52 5.03 -2.34 -18.90
N GLU A 53 4.82 -1.20 -18.24
CA GLU A 53 5.53 0.07 -18.51
C GLU A 53 7.06 -0.06 -18.35
N ASN A 54 7.56 -1.01 -17.54
CA ASN A 54 8.99 -1.23 -17.34
C ASN A 54 9.68 -2.08 -18.43
N ASP A 55 8.93 -2.72 -19.33
CA ASP A 55 9.48 -3.55 -20.42
C ASP A 55 9.76 -2.74 -21.70
N SER A 56 9.59 -1.42 -21.67
CA SER A 56 9.69 -0.52 -22.83
C SER A 56 11.00 0.28 -22.93
N HIS A 57 12.08 -0.14 -22.24
CA HIS A 57 13.40 0.50 -22.29
C HIS A 57 14.52 -0.45 -22.74
#